data_AF-A0A2V7CHT1-F1
#
_entry.id   AF-A0A2V7CHT1-F1
#
_cell.length_a   1.000
_cell.length_b   1.000
_cell.length_c   1.000
_cell.angle_alpha   90.00
_cell.angle_beta   90.00
_cell.angle_gamma   90.00
#
_symmetry.space_group_name_H-M   'P 1'
#
loop_
_entity.id
_entity.type
_entity.pdbx_description
1 polymer ?
#
loop_
_entity_poly.entity_id
_entity_poly.type
_entity_poly.pdbx_seq_one_letter_code
_entity_poly.pdbx_strand_id
1 'polypeptide(L)' 'MRLLPILLFLALAVVFFLPMLRRLRLPARGAPRTLPDELVKDPVCQTYIVKSRAVRRTDAGQVRYFCSEQCARLDSGG' A
#
# COMPACT_ATOMS: atom_id res chain seq x y z
N MET A 1 -17.96 36.66 35.90
CA MET A 1 -18.94 35.59 35.60
C MET A 1 -19.48 35.57 34.15
N ARG A 2 -18.99 36.41 33.22
CA ARG A 2 -19.43 36.41 31.81
C ARG A 2 -18.53 35.61 30.86
N LEU A 3 -17.31 35.28 31.31
CA LEU A 3 -16.33 34.51 30.54
C LEU A 3 -16.59 33.00 30.59
N LEU A 4 -17.22 32.51 31.66
CA LEU A 4 -17.56 31.09 31.84
C LEU A 4 -18.43 30.53 30.70
N PRO A 5 -19.54 31.17 30.28
CA PRO A 5 -20.34 30.67 29.16
C PRO A 5 -19.60 30.77 27.82
N ILE A 6 -18.74 31.78 27.64
CA ILE A 6 -17.94 31.94 26.41
C ILE A 6 -16.91 30.82 26.29
N LEU A 7 -16.24 30.47 27.39
CA LEU A 7 -15.23 29.42 27.44
C LEU A 7 -15.87 28.04 27.26
N LEU A 8 -17.07 27.83 27.85
CA LEU A 8 -17.88 26.63 27.63
C LEU A 8 -18.30 26.49 26.16
N PHE A 9 -18.81 27.57 25.56
CA PHE A 9 -19.25 27.56 24.17
C PHE A 9 -18.09 27.31 23.20
N LEU A 10 -16.94 27.96 23.42
CA LEU A 10 -15.73 27.74 22.64
C LEU A 10 -15.25 26.29 22.75
N ALA A 11 -15.23 25.70 23.96
CA ALA A 11 -14.85 24.31 24.16
C ALA A 11 -15.80 23.35 23.42
N LEU A 12 -17.11 23.59 23.47
CA LEU A 12 -18.12 22.80 22.78
C LEU A 12 -17.98 22.88 21.25
N ALA A 13 -17.78 24.10 20.73
CA ALA A 13 -17.54 24.33 19.31
C ALA A 13 -16.25 23.63 18.84
N VAL A 14 -15.17 23.69 19.61
CA VAL A 14 -13.91 23.00 19.30
C VAL A 14 -14.11 21.48 19.32
N VAL A 15 -14.74 20.91 20.36
CA VAL A 15 -14.98 19.46 20.44
C VAL A 15 -15.82 18.96 19.27
N PHE A 16 -16.75 19.77 18.77
CA PHE A 16 -17.61 19.41 17.64
C PHE A 16 -16.93 19.60 16.27
N PHE A 17 -16.22 20.70 16.05
CA PHE A 17 -15.60 21.04 14.75
C PHE A 17 -14.21 20.44 14.54
N LEU A 18 -13.41 20.28 15.60
CA LEU A 18 -12.05 19.71 15.53
C LEU A 18 -12.00 18.28 14.94
N PRO A 19 -12.91 17.33 15.25
CA PRO A 19 -12.89 16.00 14.64
C PRO A 19 -13.19 16.05 13.13
N MET A 20 -14.04 16.97 12.66
CA MET A 20 -14.34 17.14 11.25
C MET A 20 -13.12 17.67 10.48
N LEU A 21 -12.43 18.68 11.02
CA LEU A 21 -11.15 19.15 10.46
C LEU A 21 -10.05 18.08 10.52
N ARG A 22 -10.00 17.28 11.60
CA ARG A 22 -9.06 16.16 11.71
C ARG A 22 -9.35 15.08 10.66
N ARG A 23 -10.60 14.79 10.34
CA ARG A 23 -10.97 13.85 9.26
C ARG A 23 -10.55 14.35 7.88
N LEU A 24 -10.65 15.67 7.64
CA LEU A 24 -10.14 16.27 6.39
C LEU A 24 -8.61 16.34 6.33
N ARG A 25 -7.96 16.53 7.47
CA ARG A 25 -6.49 16.65 7.57
C ARG A 25 -5.75 15.34 7.80
N LEU A 26 -6.45 14.25 8.05
CA LEU A 26 -5.86 12.93 8.00
C LEU A 26 -5.59 12.67 6.51
N PRO A 27 -4.32 12.72 6.05
CA PRO A 27 -4.04 12.24 4.71
C PRO A 27 -4.54 10.80 4.67
N ALA A 28 -5.40 10.48 3.71
CA ALA A 28 -5.82 9.12 3.45
C ALA A 28 -4.55 8.26 3.43
N ARG A 29 -4.33 7.49 4.50
CA ARG A 29 -3.12 6.70 4.68
C ARG A 29 -3.16 5.65 3.58
N GLY A 30 -2.45 5.94 2.49
CA GLY A 30 -2.22 5.08 1.34
C GLY A 30 -3.38 4.16 1.00
N ALA A 31 -4.38 4.68 0.26
CA ALA A 31 -4.87 3.81 -0.81
C ALA A 31 -3.63 3.54 -1.67
N PRO A 32 -3.16 2.28 -1.80
CA PRO A 32 -2.08 2.01 -2.73
C PRO A 32 -2.60 2.52 -4.06
N ARG A 33 -1.97 3.56 -4.59
CA ARG A 33 -2.14 3.91 -6.00
C ARG A 33 -1.88 2.60 -6.71
N THR A 34 -2.92 2.05 -7.32
CA THR A 34 -2.84 0.99 -8.31
C THR A 34 -2.01 1.57 -9.45
N LEU A 35 -0.70 1.66 -9.24
CA LEU A 35 0.27 1.74 -10.30
C LEU A 35 -0.06 0.55 -11.21
N PRO A 36 -0.12 0.75 -12.53
CA PRO A 36 -0.30 -0.35 -13.46
C PRO A 36 0.74 -1.41 -13.10
N ASP A 37 0.22 -2.55 -12.66
CA ASP A 37 0.98 -3.55 -11.94
C ASP A 37 1.98 -4.15 -12.95
N GLU A 38 3.27 -3.97 -12.69
CA GLU A 38 4.34 -4.25 -13.66
C GLU A 38 4.25 -5.68 -14.14
N LEU A 39 4.17 -5.88 -15.47
CA LEU A 39 4.21 -7.21 -16.06
C LEU A 39 5.65 -7.63 -16.23
N VAL A 40 6.00 -8.74 -15.58
CA VAL A 40 7.30 -9.40 -15.70
C VAL A 40 7.10 -10.74 -16.39
N LYS A 41 8.13 -11.19 -17.09
CA LYS A 41 8.09 -12.45 -17.82
C LYS A 41 8.73 -13.56 -16.99
N ASP A 42 8.04 -14.67 -16.85
CA ASP A 42 8.61 -15.88 -16.25
C ASP A 42 9.74 -16.43 -17.14
N PRO A 43 10.95 -16.70 -16.63
CA PRO A 43 12.07 -17.19 -17.44
C PRO A 43 11.87 -18.63 -17.94
N VAL A 44 11.09 -19.46 -17.24
CA VAL A 44 10.87 -20.87 -17.55
C VAL A 44 9.77 -21.05 -18.58
N CYS A 45 8.56 -20.54 -18.29
CA CYS A 45 7.39 -20.75 -19.15
C CYS A 45 7.07 -19.56 -20.06
N GLN A 46 7.83 -18.46 -19.96
CA GLN A 46 7.68 -17.27 -20.81
C GLN A 46 6.31 -16.57 -20.70
N THR A 47 5.54 -16.85 -19.64
CA THR A 47 4.26 -16.23 -19.37
C THR A 47 4.44 -14.85 -18.75
N TYR A 48 3.66 -13.86 -19.20
CA TYR A 48 3.62 -12.53 -18.58
C TYR A 48 2.73 -12.57 -17.34
N ILE A 49 3.30 -12.18 -16.20
CA ILE A 49 2.64 -12.20 -14.91
C ILE A 49 2.79 -10.85 -14.22
N VAL A 50 1.83 -10.59 -13.34
CA VAL A 50 1.82 -9.38 -12.55
C VAL A 50 2.83 -9.51 -11.40
N LYS A 51 3.81 -8.60 -11.33
CA LYS A 51 4.95 -8.63 -10.38
C LYS A 51 4.52 -8.64 -8.90
N SER A 52 3.38 -8.05 -8.57
CA SER A 52 2.81 -8.09 -7.21
C SER A 52 2.34 -9.49 -6.79
N ARG A 53 1.93 -10.32 -7.76
CA ARG A 53 1.36 -11.67 -7.56
C ARG A 53 2.34 -12.80 -7.90
N ALA A 54 3.49 -12.47 -8.47
CA ALA A 54 4.51 -13.43 -8.85
C ALA A 54 5.23 -14.04 -7.63
N VAL A 55 5.58 -15.32 -7.74
CA VAL A 55 6.48 -16.00 -6.81
C VAL A 55 7.88 -15.41 -6.99
N ARG A 56 8.48 -14.93 -5.90
CA ARG A 56 9.80 -14.27 -5.92
C ARG A 56 10.86 -15.22 -5.38
N ARG A 57 11.93 -15.40 -6.13
CA ARG A 57 13.12 -16.14 -5.66
C ARG A 57 14.35 -15.29 -5.90
N THR A 58 15.19 -15.19 -4.87
CA THR A 58 16.50 -14.54 -5.00
C THR A 58 17.52 -15.61 -5.32
N ASP A 59 18.20 -15.46 -6.45
CA ASP A 59 19.27 -16.35 -6.89
C ASP A 59 20.46 -15.52 -7.39
N ALA A 60 21.67 -15.89 -6.99
CA ALA A 60 22.91 -15.16 -7.29
C ALA A 60 22.86 -13.62 -7.08
N GLY A 61 22.03 -13.15 -6.15
CA GLY A 61 21.84 -11.72 -5.86
C GLY A 61 20.84 -10.99 -6.77
N GLN A 62 20.19 -11.69 -7.72
CA GLN A 62 19.11 -11.16 -8.55
C GLN A 62 17.76 -11.74 -8.12
N VAL A 63 16.72 -10.90 -8.11
CA VAL A 63 15.34 -11.34 -7.82
C VAL A 63 14.66 -11.73 -9.13
N ARG A 64 14.33 -13.02 -9.25
CA ARG A 64 13.56 -13.57 -10.37
C ARG A 64 12.11 -13.79 -9.96
N TYR A 65 11.22 -13.68 -10.95
CA TYR A 65 9.78 -13.75 -10.78
C TYR A 65 9.21 -14.92 -11.58
N PHE A 66 8.38 -15.73 -10.93
CA PHE A 66 7.80 -16.94 -11.51
C PHE A 66 6.29 -16.95 -11.39
N CYS A 67 5.62 -17.60 -12.34
CA CYS A 67 4.17 -17.73 -12.35
C CYS A 67 3.67 -18.72 -11.29
N SER A 68 4.52 -19.65 -10.86
CA SER A 68 4.20 -20.70 -9.89
C SER A 68 5.44 -21.21 -9.16
N GLU A 69 5.20 -21.87 -8.02
CA GLU A 69 6.24 -22.59 -7.26
C GLU A 69 6.91 -23.70 -8.08
N GLN A 70 6.22 -24.28 -9.06
CA GLN A 70 6.80 -25.29 -9.95
C GLN A 70 7.84 -24.68 -10.89
N CYS A 71 7.53 -23.54 -11.51
CA CYS A 71 8.49 -22.81 -12.35
C CYS A 71 9.69 -22.35 -11.53
N ALA A 72 9.46 -21.87 -10.30
CA ALA A 72 10.56 -21.49 -9.40
C ALA A 72 11.48 -22.67 -9.04
N ARG A 73 10.97 -23.90 -8.99
CA ARG A 73 11.78 -25.12 -8.75
C ARG A 73 12.51 -25.62 -10.00
N LEU A 74 11.93 -25.44 -11.18
CA LEU A 74 12.54 -25.82 -12.46
C LEU A 74 13.63 -24.84 -12.90
N ASP A 75 13.58 -23.60 -12.40
CA ASP A 75 14.62 -22.60 -12.66
C ASP A 75 15.96 -23.08 -12.10
N SER A 76 16.93 -23.23 -13.00
CA SER A 76 18.28 -23.71 -12.67
C SER A 76 19.26 -22.58 -12.36
N GLY A 77 18.77 -21.35 -12.15
CA GLY A 77 19.60 -20.20 -11.80
C GLY A 77 20.63 -19.88 -12.88
N GLY A 78 20.17 -19.40 -14.04
CA GLY A 78 21.05 -19.04 -15.17
C GLY A 78 22.06 -17.93 -14.86
#